data_AF-A0AAJ5JYZ9-F1
#
_entry.id   AF-A0AAJ5JYZ9-F1
#
_cell.length_a   1.000
_cell.length_b   1.000
_cell.length_c   1.000
_cell.angle_alpha   90.00
_cell.angle_beta   90.00
_cell.angle_gamma   90.00
#
_symmetry.space_group_name_H-M   'P 1'
#
loop_
_entity.id
_entity.type
_entity.pdbx_description
1 polymer ?
#
loop_
_entity_poly.entity_id
_entity_poly.type
_entity_poly.pdbx_seq_one_letter_code
_entity_poly.pdbx_strand_id
1 'polypeptide(L)'
;MPDDLAHAIIRRAQELDGRTLDAQAQHLGAKDWRTLTEALTFHESSTGGGLAMLTAALPAGHLLVITDGEADLPTNINRFRLDLLDPDDQEILHVQHSGDQQN
;
A
#
# COMPACT_ATOMS: atom_id res chain seq x y z
N MET A 1 -3.96 15.86 -0.89
CA MET A 1 -4.06 15.13 -2.18
C MET A 1 -4.12 13.63 -1.88
N PRO A 2 -4.65 12.77 -2.77
CA PRO A 2 -4.66 11.31 -2.54
C PRO A 2 -3.26 10.73 -2.29
N ASP A 3 -2.24 11.34 -2.88
CA ASP A 3 -0.84 10.99 -2.69
C ASP A 3 -0.36 11.22 -1.23
N ASP A 4 -0.82 12.27 -0.54
CA ASP A 4 -0.46 12.53 0.86
C ASP A 4 -1.04 11.45 1.79
N LEU A 5 -2.26 10.99 1.50
CA LEU A 5 -2.92 9.94 2.27
C LEU A 5 -2.27 8.57 2.02
N ALA A 6 -1.90 8.27 0.78
CA ALA A 6 -1.15 7.05 0.45
C ALA A 6 0.16 6.96 1.23
N HIS A 7 0.96 8.03 1.23
CA HIS A 7 2.21 8.07 2.00
C HIS A 7 1.97 7.99 3.51
N ALA A 8 0.87 8.54 4.02
CA ALA A 8 0.50 8.40 5.42
C ALA A 8 0.14 6.94 5.77
N ILE A 9 -0.61 6.26 4.91
CA ILE A 9 -0.96 4.84 5.05
C ILE A 9 0.28 3.95 5.01
N ILE A 10 1.22 4.20 4.09
CA ILE A 10 2.50 3.47 4.02
C ILE A 10 3.26 3.55 5.35
N ARG A 11 3.35 4.75 5.93
CA ARG A 11 4.00 4.95 7.24
C ARG A 11 3.25 4.20 8.33
N ARG A 12 1.91 4.26 8.33
CA ARG A 12 1.08 3.54 9.29
C ARG A 12 1.24 2.02 9.18
N ALA A 13 1.33 1.48 7.96
CA ALA A 13 1.62 0.09 7.73
C ALA A 13 2.99 -0.31 8.29
N GLN A 14 4.01 0.55 8.12
CA GLN A 14 5.34 0.35 8.70
C GLN A 14 5.34 0.40 10.24
N GLU A 15 4.48 1.22 10.86
CA GLU A 15 4.31 1.21 12.32
C GLU A 15 3.67 -0.08 12.85
N LEU A 16 2.74 -0.66 12.07
CA LEU A 16 2.02 -1.88 12.44
C LEU A 16 2.86 -3.14 12.22
N ASP A 17 3.55 -3.25 11.08
CA ASP A 17 4.40 -4.39 10.74
C ASP A 17 5.67 -4.00 9.96
N GLY A 18 6.49 -3.13 10.56
CA GLY A 18 7.71 -2.64 9.93
C GLY A 18 8.74 -3.73 9.67
N ARG A 19 8.81 -4.79 10.49
CA ARG A 19 9.80 -5.86 10.31
C ARG A 19 9.54 -6.64 9.03
N THR A 20 8.30 -7.05 8.78
CA THR A 20 7.94 -7.81 7.57
C THR A 20 8.11 -6.93 6.34
N LEU A 21 7.68 -5.68 6.41
CA LEU A 21 7.80 -4.71 5.31
C LEU A 21 9.26 -4.40 4.97
N ASP A 22 10.13 -4.21 5.96
CA ASP A 22 11.56 -3.96 5.73
C ASP A 22 12.24 -5.18 5.11
N ALA A 23 11.90 -6.40 5.55
CA ALA A 23 12.42 -7.63 4.95
C ALA A 23 12.00 -7.74 3.47
N GLN A 24 10.75 -7.40 3.15
CA GLN A 24 10.27 -7.44 1.78
C GLN A 24 10.90 -6.36 0.90
N ALA A 25 11.12 -5.16 1.43
CA ALA A 25 11.86 -4.13 0.73
C ALA A 25 13.30 -4.57 0.40
N GLN A 26 13.95 -5.29 1.31
CA GLN A 26 15.27 -5.86 1.08
C GLN A 26 15.28 -6.94 -0.01
N HIS A 27 14.25 -7.79 -0.09
CA HIS A 27 14.10 -8.73 -1.21
C HIS A 27 13.95 -8.03 -2.56
N LEU A 28 13.34 -6.84 -2.57
CA LEU A 28 13.19 -5.99 -3.76
C LEU A 28 14.43 -5.10 -4.04
N GLY A 29 15.50 -5.25 -3.25
CA GLY A 29 16.77 -4.53 -3.45
C GLY A 29 16.84 -3.14 -2.81
N ALA A 30 15.84 -2.75 -2.02
CA ALA A 30 15.89 -1.53 -1.21
C ALA A 30 16.53 -1.78 0.17
N LYS A 31 16.94 -0.71 0.85
CA LYS A 31 17.53 -0.81 2.20
C LYS A 31 16.47 -1.18 3.26
N ASP A 32 15.32 -0.53 3.19
CA ASP A 32 14.19 -0.64 4.10
C ASP A 32 12.91 -0.19 3.38
N TRP A 33 11.76 -0.41 4.02
CA TRP A 33 10.45 -0.10 3.43
C TRP A 33 10.29 1.38 3.10
N ARG A 34 10.84 2.25 3.95
CA ARG A 34 10.79 3.70 3.76
C ARG A 34 11.53 4.10 2.48
N THR A 35 12.75 3.59 2.28
CA THR A 35 13.56 3.87 1.10
C THR A 35 12.88 3.38 -0.18
N LEU A 36 12.16 2.25 -0.12
CA LEU A 36 11.42 1.72 -1.26
C LEU A 36 10.23 2.61 -1.65
N THR A 37 9.57 3.22 -0.65
CA THR A 37 8.25 3.83 -0.83
C THR A 37 8.23 5.36 -0.83
N GLU A 38 9.28 6.03 -0.33
CA GLU A 38 9.27 7.48 -0.11
C GLU A 38 9.16 8.34 -1.37
N ALA A 39 9.52 7.80 -2.53
CA ALA A 39 9.50 8.50 -3.81
C ALA A 39 8.40 7.96 -4.76
N LEU A 40 7.51 7.11 -4.26
CA LEU A 40 6.44 6.56 -5.08
C LEU A 40 5.42 7.63 -5.42
N THR A 41 4.90 7.55 -6.64
CA THR A 41 3.75 8.36 -7.07
C THR A 41 2.57 7.43 -7.19
N PHE A 42 1.48 7.75 -6.48
CA PHE A 42 0.26 6.95 -6.54
C PHE A 42 -0.68 7.46 -7.62
N HIS A 43 -1.24 6.51 -8.35
CA HIS A 43 -2.24 6.75 -9.37
C HIS A 43 -3.55 6.05 -8.98
N GLU A 44 -4.66 6.72 -9.25
CA GLU A 44 -5.97 6.10 -9.16
C GLU A 44 -6.14 5.13 -10.34
N SER A 45 -6.50 3.89 -10.03
CA SER A 45 -6.77 2.83 -10.99
C SER A 45 -8.18 2.30 -10.76
N SER A 46 -9.02 2.31 -11.80
CA SER A 46 -10.36 1.73 -11.71
C SER A 46 -10.31 0.22 -11.80
N THR A 47 -10.96 -0.46 -10.86
CA THR A 47 -11.09 -1.94 -10.83
C THR A 47 -12.32 -2.45 -11.58
N GLY A 48 -13.11 -1.54 -12.16
CA GLY A 48 -14.42 -1.85 -12.74
C GLY A 48 -15.55 -1.77 -11.71
N GLY A 49 -16.80 -1.69 -12.18
CA GLY A 49 -17.97 -1.63 -11.28
C GLY A 49 -18.13 -0.35 -10.47
N GLY A 50 -17.39 0.72 -10.81
CA GLY A 50 -17.42 2.00 -10.11
C GLY A 50 -16.45 2.10 -8.92
N LEU A 51 -15.62 1.07 -8.71
CA LEU A 51 -14.61 1.03 -7.68
C LEU A 51 -13.26 1.53 -8.23
N ALA A 52 -12.46 2.11 -7.34
CA ALA A 52 -11.13 2.61 -7.63
C ALA A 52 -10.16 2.33 -6.48
N MET A 53 -8.89 2.19 -6.78
CA MET A 53 -7.82 1.94 -5.81
C MET A 53 -6.61 2.81 -6.14
N LEU A 54 -5.71 2.99 -5.17
CA LEU A 54 -4.43 3.65 -5.42
C LEU A 54 -3.38 2.60 -5.75
N THR A 55 -2.62 2.83 -6.82
CA THR A 55 -1.56 1.94 -7.26
C THR A 55 -0.26 2.70 -7.49
N ALA A 56 0.87 2.12 -7.12
CA ALA A 56 2.20 2.63 -7.43
C ALA A 56 3.09 1.50 -7.97
N ALA A 57 3.79 1.77 -9.07
CA ALA A 57 4.74 0.83 -9.65
C ALA A 57 6.00 0.74 -8.79
N LEU A 58 6.46 -0.48 -8.56
CA LEU A 58 7.70 -0.81 -7.85
C LEU A 58 8.73 -1.42 -8.81
N PRO A 59 10.01 -1.53 -8.40
CA PRO A 59 11.03 -2.19 -9.21
C PRO A 59 10.65 -3.60 -9.64
N ALA A 60 11.24 -4.05 -10.75
CA ALA A 60 11.04 -5.38 -11.33
C ALA A 60 9.58 -5.71 -11.72
N GLY A 61 8.71 -4.72 -11.86
CA GLY A 61 7.32 -4.91 -12.28
C GLY A 61 6.35 -5.22 -11.14
N HIS A 62 6.79 -5.12 -9.88
CA HIS A 62 5.90 -5.25 -8.73
C HIS A 62 4.94 -4.07 -8.65
N LEU A 63 3.81 -4.26 -7.97
CA LEU A 63 2.81 -3.23 -7.76
C LEU A 63 2.47 -3.10 -6.28
N LEU A 64 2.40 -1.87 -5.80
CA LEU A 64 1.82 -1.56 -4.50
C LEU A 64 0.39 -1.08 -4.70
N VAL A 65 -0.56 -1.69 -4.00
CA VAL A 65 -1.99 -1.36 -4.06
C VAL A 65 -2.46 -0.90 -2.69
N ILE A 66 -3.25 0.16 -2.63
CA ILE A 66 -3.87 0.67 -1.40
C ILE A 66 -5.37 0.89 -1.63
N THR A 67 -6.18 0.32 -0.73
CA THR A 67 -7.65 0.49 -0.68
C THR A 67 -8.10 0.95 0.71
N ASP A 68 -9.39 1.26 0.85
CA ASP A 68 -10.08 1.61 2.11
C ASP A 68 -10.24 0.45 3.11
N GLY A 69 -9.57 -0.68 2.87
CA GLY A 69 -9.74 -1.93 3.59
C GLY A 69 -10.50 -2.98 2.80
N GLU A 70 -11.23 -2.56 1.76
CA GLU A 70 -11.93 -3.45 0.84
C GLU A 70 -11.40 -3.23 -0.58
N ALA A 71 -12.15 -2.53 -1.43
CA ALA A 71 -11.88 -2.40 -2.86
C ALA A 71 -12.05 -0.97 -3.39
N ASP A 72 -12.25 0.02 -2.51
CA ASP A 72 -12.43 1.43 -2.89
C ASP A 72 -11.24 2.29 -2.43
N LEU A 73 -11.25 3.57 -2.82
CA LEU A 73 -10.17 4.51 -2.52
C LEU A 73 -10.05 4.72 -1.01
N PRO A 74 -8.81 4.72 -0.48
CA PRO A 74 -8.62 5.01 0.93
C PRO A 74 -9.16 6.40 1.27
N THR A 75 -9.96 6.48 2.32
CA THR A 75 -10.55 7.74 2.82
C THR A 75 -9.91 8.22 4.12
N ASN A 76 -9.21 7.34 4.83
CA ASN A 76 -8.56 7.66 6.10
C ASN A 76 -7.40 6.70 6.38
N ILE A 77 -6.50 7.13 7.27
CA ILE A 77 -5.27 6.39 7.63
C ILE A 77 -5.51 5.20 8.56
N ASN A 78 -6.68 5.12 9.21
CA ASN A 78 -6.98 4.12 10.22
C ASN A 78 -7.75 2.91 9.67
N ARG A 79 -8.23 3.00 8.43
CA ARG A 79 -8.94 1.92 7.74
C ARG A 79 -8.38 1.80 6.33
N PHE A 80 -7.54 0.79 6.12
CA PHE A 80 -6.90 0.54 4.84
C PHE A 80 -6.52 -0.92 4.66
N ARG A 81 -6.32 -1.30 3.41
CA ARG A 81 -5.62 -2.51 2.99
C ARG A 81 -4.48 -2.09 2.06
N LEU A 82 -3.30 -2.66 2.29
CA LEU A 82 -2.10 -2.47 1.48
C LEU A 82 -1.64 -3.84 1.00
N ASP A 83 -1.56 -4.00 -0.31
CA ASP A 83 -1.12 -5.23 -0.95
C ASP A 83 0.15 -4.96 -1.78
N LEU A 84 1.09 -5.89 -1.73
CA LEU A 84 2.23 -5.95 -2.65
C LEU A 84 2.01 -7.11 -3.59
N LEU A 85 1.91 -6.80 -4.88
CA LEU A 85 1.74 -7.77 -5.95
C LEU A 85 3.07 -8.01 -6.67
N ASP A 86 3.29 -9.24 -7.10
CA ASP A 86 4.35 -9.61 -8.03
C ASP A 86 4.00 -9.22 -9.48
N PRO A 87 4.93 -9.39 -10.45
CA PRO A 87 4.66 -9.06 -11.84
C PRO A 87 3.58 -9.91 -12.53
N ASP A 88 3.17 -11.02 -11.91
CA ASP A 88 2.09 -11.90 -12.36
C ASP A 88 0.77 -11.60 -11.62
N ASP A 89 0.67 -10.43 -10.98
CA ASP A 89 -0.45 -9.95 -10.17
C ASP A 89 -0.78 -10.83 -8.94
N GLN A 90 0.18 -11.64 -8.47
CA GLN A 90 -0.01 -12.46 -7.26
C GLN A 90 0.35 -11.68 -6.00
N GLU A 91 -0.52 -11.74 -4.99
CA GLU A 91 -0.26 -11.13 -3.69
C GLU A 91 0.91 -11.83 -2.97
N ILE A 92 1.97 -11.08 -2.70
CA ILE A 92 3.13 -11.55 -1.93
C ILE A 92 3.05 -11.12 -0.47
N LEU A 93 2.46 -9.95 -0.22
CA LEU A 93 2.33 -9.38 1.12
C LEU A 93 1.06 -8.55 1.22
N HIS A 94 0.42 -8.63 2.38
CA HIS A 94 -0.79 -7.92 2.72
C HIS A 94 -0.70 -7.35 4.13
N VAL A 95 -1.05 -6.07 4.27
CA VAL A 95 -1.21 -5.38 5.56
C VAL A 95 -2.57 -4.70 5.58
N GLN A 96 -3.43 -5.12 6.51
CA GLN A 96 -4.73 -4.49 6.73
C GLN A 96 -4.82 -3.90 8.12
N HIS A 97 -5.41 -2.72 8.19
CA HIS A 97 -5.79 -2.09 9.44
C HIS A 97 -7.27 -1.73 9.38
N SER A 98 -8.02 -2.26 10.33
CA SER A 98 -9.43 -1.94 10.55
C SER A 98 -9.52 -1.28 11.91
N GLY A 99 -9.07 -0.02 12.01
CA GLY A 99 -9.24 0.76 13.22
C GLY A 99 -10.73 0.97 13.48
N ASP A 100 -11.26 0.35 14.53
CA ASP A 100 -12.55 0.73 15.08
C ASP A 100 -12.55 2.25 15.35
N GLN A 101 -13.58 2.95 14.86
CA GLN A 101 -13.83 4.31 15.31
C GLN A 101 -14.04 4.27 16.83
N GLN A 102 -13.02 4.64 17.61
CA GLN A 102 -13.28 5.10 18.97
C GLN A 102 -13.96 6.47 18.85
N ASN A 103 -15.28 6.38 19.01
CA ASN A 103 -16.27 7.43 19.23
C ASN A 103 -15.78 8.55 20.15
#